data_AF-A0A8S2HDH0-F1
#
_entry.id   AF-A0A8S2HDH0-F1
#
_cell.length_a   1.000
_cell.length_b   1.000
_cell.length_c   1.000
_cell.angle_alpha   90.00
_cell.angle_beta   90.00
_cell.angle_gamma   90.00
#
_symmetry.space_group_name_H-M   'P 1'
#
loop_
_entity.id
_entity.type
_entity.pdbx_description
1 polymer ?
#
loop_
_entity_poly.entity_id
_entity_poly.type
_entity_poly.pdbx_seq_one_letter_code
_entity_poly.pdbx_strand_id
1 'polypeptide(L)'
;MHQRQVKADVLHEQQQQQLSKEQEKTEVNERDLLIHNLNNLNNSDLYAFDLQLTLLRTAFESYKRETAFKPIPNFLNGFDTEKLLKTFRLPPVITFSSVIDQFDDVQVQLFNWLLTRETFKLKTVPVEVALSLVKHQLHIQSPDYAFEVVYNKNRQEHFEKLTMDNKYKITYAYHGTRLDNLHSILHTGFLGHLNKLSLFGSGTYFSFEPSVSLHYSPFSSVWANSLFGKRLSCLLLCEIIDDPHYVKCATE
;
A
#
# COMPACT_ATOMS: atom_id res chain seq x y z
N MET A 1 14.04 19.11 -58.35
CA MET A 1 14.31 19.14 -56.89
C MET A 1 13.14 19.69 -56.08
N HIS A 2 12.42 20.71 -56.54
CA HIS A 2 11.33 21.35 -55.78
C HIS A 2 10.15 20.43 -55.41
N GLN A 3 9.70 19.54 -56.30
CA GLN A 3 8.58 18.61 -56.03
C GLN A 3 8.86 17.53 -54.98
N ARG A 4 10.14 17.19 -54.73
CA ARG A 4 10.50 16.20 -53.69
C ARG A 4 10.46 16.81 -52.28
N GLN A 5 10.78 18.11 -52.17
CA GLN A 5 10.76 18.83 -50.90
C GLN A 5 9.31 18.97 -50.39
N VAL A 6 8.40 19.43 -51.27
CA VAL A 6 6.99 19.61 -50.92
C VAL A 6 6.31 18.30 -50.48
N LYS A 7 6.67 17.16 -51.10
CA LYS A 7 6.14 15.85 -50.68
C LYS A 7 6.67 15.40 -49.30
N ALA A 8 7.89 15.77 -48.94
CA ALA A 8 8.47 15.43 -47.64
C ALA A 8 7.82 16.26 -46.53
N ASP A 9 7.58 17.55 -46.78
CA ASP A 9 6.98 18.47 -45.82
C ASP A 9 5.51 18.08 -45.52
N VAL A 10 4.73 17.73 -46.54
CA VAL A 10 3.34 17.25 -46.37
C VAL A 10 3.29 15.91 -45.63
N LEU A 11 4.24 15.00 -45.89
CA LEU A 11 4.29 13.73 -45.19
C LEU A 11 4.66 13.93 -43.71
N HIS A 12 5.52 14.91 -43.41
CA HIS A 12 5.91 15.24 -42.04
C HIS A 12 4.76 15.89 -41.25
N GLU A 13 4.02 16.83 -41.86
CA GLU A 13 2.82 17.42 -41.26
C GLU A 13 1.72 16.37 -41.03
N GLN A 14 1.52 15.45 -41.98
CA GLN A 14 0.57 14.36 -41.80
C GLN A 14 0.98 13.42 -40.66
N GLN A 15 2.28 13.13 -40.52
CA GLN A 15 2.81 12.32 -39.41
C GLN A 15 2.64 13.03 -38.06
N GLN A 16 2.88 14.34 -37.99
CA GLN A 16 2.66 15.13 -36.77
C GLN A 16 1.17 15.24 -36.41
N GLN A 17 0.29 15.38 -37.40
CA GLN A 17 -1.17 15.35 -37.20
C GLN A 17 -1.68 13.97 -36.79
N GLN A 18 -1.04 12.90 -37.24
CA GLN A 18 -1.39 11.54 -36.85
C GLN A 18 -0.87 11.21 -35.44
N LEU A 19 0.32 11.68 -35.08
CA LEU A 19 0.87 11.59 -33.72
C LEU A 19 0.06 12.40 -32.70
N SER A 20 -0.41 13.60 -33.07
CA SER A 20 -1.30 14.39 -32.21
C SER A 20 -2.70 13.77 -32.09
N LYS A 21 -3.24 13.19 -33.18
CA LYS A 21 -4.51 12.42 -33.13
C LYS A 21 -4.40 11.09 -32.38
N GLU A 22 -3.22 10.47 -32.33
CA GLU A 22 -2.96 9.29 -31.50
C GLU A 22 -2.69 9.64 -30.03
N GLN A 23 -2.20 10.84 -29.74
CA GLN A 23 -2.14 11.40 -28.37
C GLN A 23 -3.51 11.85 -27.86
N GLU A 24 -4.45 12.15 -28.74
CA GLU A 24 -5.89 12.36 -28.45
C GLU A 24 -6.68 11.04 -28.22
N LYS A 25 -6.01 9.89 -28.09
CA LYS A 25 -6.65 8.64 -27.63
C LYS A 25 -7.05 8.78 -26.15
N THR A 26 -8.28 9.24 -25.92
CA THR A 26 -9.05 9.14 -24.67
C THR A 26 -8.24 9.50 -23.43
N GLU A 27 -7.98 10.80 -23.25
CA GLU A 27 -7.57 11.31 -21.95
C GLU A 27 -8.72 11.00 -20.98
N VAL A 28 -8.60 9.90 -20.23
CA VAL A 28 -9.58 9.52 -19.22
C VAL A 28 -9.61 10.68 -18.25
N ASN A 29 -10.75 11.36 -18.17
CA ASN A 29 -10.95 12.41 -17.19
C ASN A 29 -10.73 11.79 -15.80
N GLU A 30 -9.62 12.16 -15.15
CA GLU A 30 -9.22 11.62 -13.85
C GLU A 30 -10.32 11.79 -12.80
N ARG A 31 -11.13 12.87 -12.88
CA ARG A 31 -12.28 13.05 -11.99
C ARG A 31 -13.38 12.04 -12.28
N ASP A 32 -13.71 11.79 -13.53
CA ASP A 32 -14.74 10.79 -13.89
C ASP A 32 -14.31 9.39 -13.46
N LEU A 33 -13.02 9.07 -13.61
CA LEU A 33 -12.44 7.83 -13.10
C LEU A 33 -12.56 7.73 -11.57
N LEU A 34 -12.27 8.81 -10.85
CA LEU A 34 -12.40 8.83 -9.40
C LEU A 34 -13.86 8.65 -8.96
N ILE A 35 -14.80 9.37 -9.60
CA ILE A 35 -16.24 9.23 -9.35
C ILE A 35 -16.66 7.77 -9.55
N HIS A 36 -16.27 7.17 -10.67
CA HIS A 36 -16.57 5.78 -10.97
C HIS A 36 -16.01 4.84 -9.90
N ASN A 37 -14.75 5.00 -9.51
CA ASN A 37 -14.12 4.16 -8.49
C ASN A 37 -14.78 4.30 -7.12
N LEU A 38 -15.05 5.53 -6.67
CA LEU A 38 -15.70 5.79 -5.39
C LEU A 38 -17.13 5.22 -5.34
N ASN A 39 -17.90 5.33 -6.43
CA ASN A 39 -19.25 4.79 -6.50
C ASN A 39 -19.29 3.26 -6.46
N ASN A 40 -18.19 2.60 -6.81
CA ASN A 40 -18.05 1.14 -6.77
C ASN A 40 -17.47 0.62 -5.45
N LEU A 41 -17.04 1.49 -4.53
CA LEU A 41 -16.59 1.06 -3.20
C LEU A 41 -17.79 0.62 -2.36
N ASN A 42 -17.77 -0.63 -1.92
CA ASN A 42 -18.65 -1.06 -0.84
C ASN A 42 -18.08 -0.60 0.53
N ASN A 43 -18.84 -0.80 1.61
CA ASN A 43 -18.41 -0.40 2.95
C ASN A 43 -17.07 -1.05 3.36
N SER A 44 -16.84 -2.31 3.01
CA SER A 44 -15.60 -3.02 3.32
C SER A 44 -14.41 -2.43 2.57
N ASP A 45 -14.60 -2.06 1.30
CA ASP A 45 -13.56 -1.42 0.48
C ASP A 45 -13.27 0.02 0.94
N LEU A 46 -14.26 0.69 1.56
CA LEU A 46 -14.09 2.02 2.14
C LEU A 46 -13.08 2.02 3.30
N TYR A 47 -13.17 1.05 4.22
CA TYR A 47 -12.18 0.91 5.31
C TYR A 47 -10.80 0.53 4.77
N ALA A 48 -10.73 -0.34 3.76
CA ALA A 48 -9.47 -0.69 3.11
C ALA A 48 -8.83 0.53 2.41
N PHE A 49 -9.65 1.39 1.81
CA PHE A 49 -9.20 2.64 1.20
C PHE A 49 -8.76 3.67 2.25
N ASP A 50 -9.52 3.87 3.33
CA ASP A 50 -9.14 4.74 4.45
C ASP A 50 -7.85 4.27 5.12
N LEU A 51 -7.65 2.95 5.26
CA LEU A 51 -6.44 2.40 5.85
C LEU A 51 -5.24 2.72 4.96
N GLN A 52 -5.37 2.50 3.65
CA GLN A 52 -4.32 2.85 2.69
C GLN A 52 -3.92 4.33 2.74
N LEU A 53 -4.89 5.23 2.80
CA LEU A 53 -4.66 6.66 2.94
C LEU A 53 -4.01 7.00 4.30
N THR A 54 -4.49 6.36 5.37
CA THR A 54 -3.97 6.52 6.74
C THR A 54 -2.51 6.09 6.83
N LEU A 55 -2.14 4.94 6.24
CA LEU A 55 -0.77 4.44 6.24
C LEU A 55 0.16 5.37 5.45
N LEU A 56 -0.27 5.80 4.26
CA LEU A 56 0.49 6.75 3.43
C LEU A 56 0.75 8.06 4.18
N ARG A 57 -0.30 8.63 4.80
CA ARG A 57 -0.21 9.87 5.55
C ARG A 57 0.64 9.72 6.81
N THR A 58 0.50 8.62 7.55
CA THR A 58 1.32 8.36 8.74
C THR A 58 2.80 8.21 8.40
N ALA A 59 3.10 7.58 7.25
CA ALA A 59 4.46 7.49 6.74
C ALA A 59 5.03 8.87 6.36
N PHE A 60 4.22 9.74 5.75
CA PHE A 60 4.58 11.13 5.47
C PHE A 60 4.80 11.94 6.76
N GLU A 61 3.92 11.83 7.75
CA GLU A 61 4.04 12.60 9.01
C GLU A 61 5.14 12.06 9.94
N SER A 62 5.74 10.92 9.63
CA SER A 62 6.81 10.33 10.43
C SER A 62 8.10 11.15 10.41
N TYR A 63 8.81 11.18 11.54
CA TYR A 63 10.18 11.67 11.62
C TYR A 63 11.17 10.83 10.77
N LYS A 64 10.78 9.62 10.36
CA LYS A 64 11.54 8.73 9.46
C LYS A 64 11.07 8.83 8.01
N ARG A 65 10.39 9.91 7.61
CA ARG A 65 9.78 10.12 6.28
C ARG A 65 10.63 9.60 5.13
N GLU A 66 11.94 9.89 5.12
CA GLU A 66 12.89 9.47 4.08
C GLU A 66 12.95 7.95 3.81
N THR A 67 12.54 7.14 4.79
CA THR A 67 12.50 5.67 4.68
C THR A 67 11.08 5.13 4.72
N ALA A 68 10.22 5.74 5.53
CA ALA A 68 8.82 5.33 5.74
C ALA A 68 7.93 5.69 4.55
N PHE A 69 8.09 6.89 3.99
CA PHE A 69 7.25 7.42 2.91
C PHE A 69 7.77 6.96 1.54
N LYS A 70 8.04 5.67 1.40
CA LYS A 70 8.49 5.06 0.13
C LYS A 70 7.59 3.89 -0.23
N PRO A 71 7.20 3.72 -1.51
CA PRO A 71 7.43 4.65 -2.63
C PRO A 71 6.63 5.95 -2.47
N ILE A 72 7.20 7.04 -2.98
CA ILE A 72 6.50 8.31 -3.15
C ILE A 72 5.79 8.23 -4.51
N PRO A 73 4.49 8.53 -4.61
CA PRO A 73 3.83 8.65 -5.90
C PRO A 73 4.53 9.68 -6.79
N ASN A 74 4.77 9.36 -8.06
CA ASN A 74 5.61 10.20 -8.94
C ASN A 74 5.12 11.65 -9.05
N PHE A 75 3.81 11.89 -9.04
CA PHE A 75 3.21 13.23 -9.10
C PHE A 75 3.40 14.04 -7.80
N LEU A 76 3.82 13.40 -6.70
CA LEU A 76 4.24 14.07 -5.45
C LEU A 76 5.75 14.27 -5.37
N ASN A 77 6.52 13.74 -6.32
CA ASN A 77 7.97 13.84 -6.28
C ASN A 77 8.41 15.31 -6.39
N GLY A 78 9.35 15.72 -5.53
CA GLY A 78 9.84 17.10 -5.45
C GLY A 78 8.89 18.08 -4.76
N PHE A 79 7.75 17.65 -4.21
CA PHE A 79 6.92 18.52 -3.39
C PHE A 79 7.62 18.80 -2.05
N ASP A 80 7.58 20.07 -1.63
CA ASP A 80 7.99 20.44 -0.28
C ASP A 80 6.97 19.98 0.78
N THR A 81 7.34 20.15 2.05
CA THR A 81 6.49 19.73 3.18
C THR A 81 5.15 20.49 3.20
N GLU A 82 5.13 21.77 2.82
CA GLU A 82 3.92 22.59 2.86
C GLU A 82 2.89 22.12 1.82
N LYS A 83 3.34 21.86 0.60
CA LYS A 83 2.50 21.36 -0.50
C LYS A 83 1.98 19.95 -0.20
N LEU A 84 2.80 19.08 0.39
CA LEU A 84 2.35 17.78 0.86
C LEU A 84 1.31 17.90 1.98
N LEU A 85 1.55 18.75 2.98
CA LEU A 85 0.58 19.00 4.05
C LEU A 85 -0.76 19.49 3.49
N LYS A 86 -0.75 20.39 2.50
CA LYS A 86 -1.97 20.84 1.82
C LYS A 86 -2.69 19.68 1.11
N THR A 87 -1.94 18.83 0.41
CA THR A 87 -2.48 17.65 -0.29
C THR A 87 -3.21 16.72 0.69
N PHE A 88 -2.66 16.52 1.89
CA PHE A 88 -3.23 15.67 2.94
C PHE A 88 -4.26 16.37 3.85
N ARG A 89 -4.68 17.62 3.58
CA ARG A 89 -5.82 18.26 4.25
C ARG A 89 -7.12 17.74 3.65
N LEU A 90 -7.54 16.57 4.14
CA LEU A 90 -8.64 15.81 3.57
C LEU A 90 -9.82 15.72 4.55
N PRO A 91 -11.08 15.74 4.06
CA PRO A 91 -12.24 15.39 4.87
C PRO A 91 -12.26 13.87 5.16
N PRO A 92 -13.22 13.35 5.94
CA PRO A 92 -13.39 11.91 6.11
C PRO A 92 -13.69 11.21 4.78
N VAL A 93 -13.15 10.01 4.58
CA VAL A 93 -13.30 9.26 3.31
C VAL A 93 -14.78 9.01 2.96
N ILE A 94 -15.64 8.81 3.95
CA ILE A 94 -17.09 8.63 3.76
C ILE A 94 -17.78 9.82 3.06
N THR A 95 -17.20 11.03 3.13
CA THR A 95 -17.77 12.22 2.50
C THR A 95 -17.21 12.48 1.10
N PHE A 96 -16.23 11.70 0.62
CA PHE A 96 -15.49 12.01 -0.62
C PHE A 96 -16.41 12.17 -1.83
N SER A 97 -17.38 11.26 -2.01
CA SER A 97 -18.33 11.36 -3.14
C SER A 97 -19.17 12.65 -3.12
N SER A 98 -19.44 13.21 -1.94
CA SER A 98 -20.23 14.45 -1.80
C SER A 98 -19.44 15.74 -1.98
N VAL A 99 -18.10 15.68 -1.89
CA VAL A 99 -17.21 16.85 -1.95
C VAL A 99 -16.17 16.73 -3.05
N ILE A 100 -16.36 15.81 -4.00
CA ILE A 100 -15.39 15.49 -5.04
C ILE A 100 -14.99 16.70 -5.88
N ASP A 101 -15.92 17.61 -6.15
CA ASP A 101 -15.68 18.84 -6.90
C ASP A 101 -14.75 19.84 -6.17
N GLN A 102 -14.53 19.64 -4.87
CA GLN A 102 -13.64 20.46 -4.06
C GLN A 102 -12.18 19.98 -4.10
N PHE A 103 -11.93 18.77 -4.64
CA PHE A 103 -10.58 18.22 -4.72
C PHE A 103 -9.80 18.84 -5.89
N ASP A 104 -8.58 19.26 -5.59
CA ASP A 104 -7.64 19.69 -6.61
C ASP A 104 -7.09 18.51 -7.43
N ASP A 105 -6.45 18.79 -8.56
CA ASP A 105 -6.01 17.74 -9.48
C ASP A 105 -4.97 16.79 -8.85
N VAL A 106 -4.19 17.27 -7.87
CA VAL A 106 -3.21 16.44 -7.14
C VAL A 106 -3.93 15.47 -6.20
N GLN A 107 -4.97 15.94 -5.50
CA GLN A 107 -5.80 15.10 -4.65
C GLN A 107 -6.54 14.04 -5.47
N VAL A 108 -7.09 14.41 -6.63
CA VAL A 108 -7.73 13.46 -7.56
C VAL A 108 -6.73 12.39 -8.01
N GLN A 109 -5.53 12.78 -8.45
CA GLN A 109 -4.45 11.85 -8.80
C GLN A 109 -4.04 10.94 -7.64
N LEU A 110 -3.97 11.50 -6.41
CA LEU A 110 -3.67 10.74 -5.21
C LEU A 110 -4.69 9.63 -4.96
N PHE A 111 -5.98 9.95 -5.04
CA PHE A 111 -7.04 8.98 -4.78
C PHE A 111 -7.11 7.92 -5.87
N ASN A 112 -7.00 8.31 -7.14
CA ASN A 112 -6.90 7.35 -8.23
C ASN A 112 -5.69 6.44 -8.05
N TRP A 113 -4.52 6.98 -7.71
CA TRP A 113 -3.33 6.16 -7.45
C TRP A 113 -3.55 5.14 -6.33
N LEU A 114 -4.18 5.55 -5.22
CA LEU A 114 -4.51 4.65 -4.11
C LEU A 114 -5.50 3.54 -4.53
N LEU A 115 -6.51 3.89 -5.32
CA LEU A 115 -7.59 2.98 -5.74
C LEU A 115 -7.16 2.04 -6.87
N THR A 116 -6.32 2.49 -7.80
CA THR A 116 -6.00 1.74 -9.02
C THR A 116 -4.66 1.03 -8.98
N ARG A 117 -3.71 1.44 -8.12
CA ARG A 117 -2.37 0.80 -8.06
C ARG A 117 -2.41 -0.72 -7.99
N GLU A 118 -1.49 -1.34 -8.72
CA GLU A 118 -1.47 -2.80 -8.87
C GLU A 118 -0.55 -3.50 -7.87
N THR A 119 0.31 -2.81 -7.12
CA THR A 119 1.33 -3.47 -6.26
C THR A 119 0.72 -4.43 -5.23
N PHE A 120 -0.37 -4.00 -4.60
CA PHE A 120 -1.19 -4.78 -3.70
C PHE A 120 -2.58 -4.12 -3.60
N LYS A 121 -3.56 -4.88 -3.15
CA LYS A 121 -4.85 -4.39 -2.66
C LYS A 121 -5.03 -4.81 -1.21
N LEU A 122 -5.77 -4.01 -0.44
CA LEU A 122 -6.26 -4.43 0.87
C LEU A 122 -7.70 -4.86 0.72
N LYS A 123 -8.05 -5.98 1.32
CA LYS A 123 -9.42 -6.50 1.39
C LYS A 123 -9.79 -6.68 2.85
N THR A 124 -10.90 -6.10 3.27
CA THR A 124 -11.42 -6.33 4.62
C THR A 124 -11.87 -7.79 4.74
N VAL A 125 -11.45 -8.45 5.81
CA VAL A 125 -11.81 -9.84 6.10
C VAL A 125 -12.37 -9.95 7.52
N PRO A 126 -13.24 -10.94 7.81
CA PRO A 126 -13.63 -11.23 9.18
C PRO A 126 -12.41 -11.56 10.04
N VAL A 127 -12.39 -11.06 11.27
CA VAL A 127 -11.27 -11.25 12.20
C VAL A 127 -11.05 -12.74 12.49
N GLU A 128 -12.14 -13.50 12.59
CA GLU A 128 -12.12 -14.94 12.83
C GLU A 128 -11.39 -15.70 11.72
N VAL A 129 -11.55 -15.26 10.46
CA VAL A 129 -10.86 -15.84 9.31
C VAL A 129 -9.36 -15.60 9.43
N ALA A 130 -8.94 -14.37 9.73
CA ALA A 130 -7.53 -14.05 9.93
C ALA A 130 -6.92 -14.82 11.12
N LEU A 131 -7.64 -14.94 12.23
CA LEU A 131 -7.18 -15.66 13.43
C LEU A 131 -7.21 -17.18 13.26
N SER A 132 -7.96 -17.73 12.31
CA SER A 132 -7.97 -19.18 12.02
C SER A 132 -6.67 -19.68 11.37
N LEU A 133 -5.86 -18.77 10.79
CA LEU A 133 -4.60 -19.10 10.13
C LEU A 133 -3.49 -19.46 11.13
N VAL A 134 -3.60 -19.02 12.39
CA VAL A 134 -2.62 -19.31 13.43
C VAL A 134 -3.03 -20.52 14.26
N LYS A 135 -2.08 -21.42 14.51
CA LYS A 135 -2.32 -22.66 15.26
C LYS A 135 -2.60 -22.43 16.75
N HIS A 136 -2.10 -21.33 17.30
CA HIS A 136 -2.23 -20.99 18.71
C HIS A 136 -3.03 -19.69 18.85
N GLN A 137 -4.33 -19.82 19.10
CA GLN A 137 -5.16 -18.69 19.51
C GLN A 137 -4.82 -18.35 20.96
N LEU A 138 -3.82 -17.50 21.14
CA LEU A 138 -3.43 -17.00 22.46
C LEU A 138 -4.42 -15.93 22.94
N HIS A 139 -4.55 -15.80 24.25
CA HIS A 139 -5.45 -14.88 24.95
C HIS A 139 -5.07 -13.39 24.76
N ILE A 140 -5.13 -12.89 23.53
CA ILE A 140 -5.02 -11.47 23.24
C ILE A 140 -6.39 -10.86 22.98
N GLN A 141 -6.49 -9.54 23.16
CA GLN A 141 -7.65 -8.78 22.71
C GLN A 141 -7.82 -8.98 21.20
N SER A 142 -9.04 -9.33 20.79
CA SER A 142 -9.39 -9.42 19.36
C SER A 142 -9.16 -8.07 18.68
N PRO A 143 -8.55 -8.03 17.49
CA PRO A 143 -8.44 -6.78 16.75
C PRO A 143 -9.82 -6.28 16.34
N ASP A 144 -9.97 -4.95 16.24
CA ASP A 144 -11.23 -4.31 15.82
C ASP A 144 -11.51 -4.54 14.32
N TYR A 145 -10.44 -4.68 13.52
CA TYR A 145 -10.50 -4.86 12.07
C TYR A 145 -9.41 -5.83 11.60
N ALA A 146 -9.67 -6.56 10.51
CA ALA A 146 -8.69 -7.39 9.83
C ALA A 146 -8.69 -7.12 8.32
N PHE A 147 -7.49 -7.11 7.73
CA PHE A 147 -7.29 -6.85 6.31
C PHE A 147 -6.33 -7.89 5.72
N GLU A 148 -6.73 -8.47 4.60
CA GLU A 148 -5.90 -9.32 3.76
C GLU A 148 -5.14 -8.45 2.76
N VAL A 149 -3.85 -8.74 2.60
CA VAL A 149 -3.01 -8.12 1.57
C VAL A 149 -3.02 -9.03 0.34
N VAL A 150 -3.67 -8.58 -0.72
CA VAL A 150 -3.69 -9.29 -2.00
C VAL A 150 -2.62 -8.70 -2.91
N TYR A 151 -1.51 -9.40 -3.07
CA TYR A 151 -0.42 -8.96 -3.95
C TYR A 151 -0.76 -9.17 -5.43
N ASN A 152 -0.04 -8.47 -6.32
CA ASN A 152 -0.18 -8.71 -7.75
C ASN A 152 0.19 -10.14 -8.15
N LYS A 153 -0.33 -10.54 -9.32
CA LYS A 153 -0.12 -11.85 -9.91
C LYS A 153 1.37 -12.25 -9.98
N ASN A 154 2.26 -11.33 -10.34
CA ASN A 154 3.68 -11.63 -10.44
C ASN A 154 4.31 -12.02 -9.09
N ARG A 155 3.98 -11.30 -8.01
CA ARG A 155 4.45 -11.62 -6.66
C ARG A 155 3.81 -12.90 -6.12
N GLN A 156 2.52 -13.08 -6.38
CA GLN A 156 1.79 -14.27 -5.99
C GLN A 156 2.38 -15.52 -6.65
N GLU A 157 2.55 -15.51 -7.97
CA GLU A 157 3.17 -16.62 -8.72
C GLU A 157 4.62 -16.87 -8.29
N HIS A 158 5.36 -15.82 -7.93
CA HIS A 158 6.72 -15.99 -7.42
C HIS A 158 6.73 -16.72 -6.08
N PHE A 159 5.84 -16.33 -5.15
CA PHE A 159 5.67 -17.01 -3.88
C PHE A 159 5.24 -18.47 -4.08
N GLU A 160 4.24 -18.71 -4.93
CA GLU A 160 3.75 -20.06 -5.24
C GLU A 160 4.87 -20.95 -5.81
N LYS A 161 5.69 -20.44 -6.74
CA LYS A 161 6.85 -21.18 -7.27
C LYS A 161 7.85 -21.61 -6.20
N LEU A 162 8.05 -20.79 -5.16
CA LEU A 162 8.92 -21.16 -4.03
C LEU A 162 8.32 -22.28 -3.16
N THR A 163 7.01 -22.52 -3.29
CA THR A 163 6.26 -23.54 -2.53
C THR A 163 5.89 -24.78 -3.35
N MET A 164 6.05 -24.74 -4.69
CA MET A 164 5.55 -25.75 -5.64
C MET A 164 6.05 -27.18 -5.38
N ASP A 165 7.22 -27.35 -4.79
CA ASP A 165 7.79 -28.67 -4.51
C ASP A 165 7.35 -29.23 -3.14
N ASN A 166 6.52 -28.51 -2.37
CA ASN A 166 6.18 -28.80 -0.96
C ASN A 166 7.41 -29.09 -0.08
N LYS A 167 8.60 -28.63 -0.52
CA LYS A 167 9.87 -28.89 0.13
C LYS A 167 9.89 -28.32 1.55
N TYR A 168 9.24 -27.18 1.71
CA TYR A 168 9.14 -26.44 2.96
C TYR A 168 7.69 -26.18 3.29
N LYS A 169 7.37 -26.18 4.59
CA LYS A 169 6.02 -25.88 5.07
C LYS A 169 5.79 -24.38 5.05
N ILE A 170 4.54 -24.00 4.86
CA ILE A 170 4.10 -22.62 5.12
C ILE A 170 3.69 -22.54 6.58
N THR A 171 4.15 -21.49 7.27
CA THR A 171 3.74 -21.15 8.63
C THR A 171 3.30 -19.71 8.71
N TYR A 172 2.47 -19.39 9.69
CA TYR A 172 1.99 -18.04 9.94
C TYR A 172 2.53 -17.53 11.27
N ALA A 173 3.09 -16.32 11.26
CA ALA A 173 3.62 -15.69 12.46
C ALA A 173 3.38 -14.18 12.45
N TYR A 174 3.34 -13.60 13.64
CA TYR A 174 3.10 -12.17 13.84
C TYR A 174 4.38 -11.37 13.71
N HIS A 175 4.29 -10.21 13.06
CA HIS A 175 5.32 -9.18 13.08
C HIS A 175 4.76 -7.87 13.62
N GLY A 176 5.38 -7.36 14.68
CA GLY A 176 5.05 -6.07 15.24
C GLY A 176 5.95 -4.97 14.69
N THR A 177 5.35 -3.84 14.35
CA THR A 177 6.08 -2.68 13.85
C THR A 177 5.28 -1.39 14.05
N ARG A 178 5.97 -0.26 14.01
CA ARG A 178 5.31 1.04 14.05
C ARG A 178 4.46 1.25 12.79
N LEU A 179 3.32 1.90 12.97
CA LEU A 179 2.37 2.17 11.89
C LEU A 179 3.00 2.92 10.71
N ASP A 180 3.94 3.82 10.98
CA ASP A 180 4.67 4.58 9.97
C ASP A 180 5.52 3.74 9.02
N ASN A 181 5.88 2.51 9.40
CA ASN A 181 6.63 1.60 8.53
C ASN A 181 5.74 0.82 7.56
N LEU A 182 4.43 0.75 7.78
CA LEU A 182 3.56 -0.17 7.04
C LEU A 182 3.38 0.22 5.58
N HIS A 183 3.39 1.51 5.27
CA HIS A 183 3.37 1.97 3.87
C HIS A 183 4.52 1.33 3.08
N SER A 184 5.75 1.47 3.55
CA SER A 184 6.91 0.91 2.85
C SER A 184 6.96 -0.61 2.89
N ILE A 185 6.58 -1.25 4.00
CA ILE A 185 6.53 -2.71 4.11
C ILE A 185 5.54 -3.30 3.11
N LEU A 186 4.33 -2.74 2.96
CA LEU A 186 3.34 -3.26 2.01
C LEU A 186 3.82 -3.15 0.56
N HIS A 187 4.55 -2.08 0.23
CA HIS A 187 5.05 -1.88 -1.13
C HIS A 187 6.33 -2.66 -1.44
N THR A 188 7.26 -2.75 -0.49
CA THR A 188 8.63 -3.24 -0.75
C THR A 188 9.00 -4.50 0.02
N GLY A 189 8.12 -4.99 0.88
CA GLY A 189 8.40 -6.07 1.81
C GLY A 189 9.29 -5.63 2.97
N PHE A 190 9.78 -6.60 3.74
CA PHE A 190 10.73 -6.35 4.81
C PHE A 190 12.13 -6.08 4.24
N LEU A 191 12.57 -4.82 4.28
CA LEU A 191 13.88 -4.44 3.79
C LEU A 191 14.97 -4.80 4.81
N GLY A 192 15.74 -5.85 4.52
CA GLY A 192 16.78 -6.38 5.41
C GLY A 192 17.83 -5.37 5.89
N HIS A 193 18.15 -4.35 5.08
CA HIS A 193 19.08 -3.29 5.44
C HIS A 193 18.48 -2.24 6.41
N LEU A 194 17.15 -2.23 6.57
CA LEU A 194 16.45 -1.41 7.56
C LEU A 194 16.16 -2.20 8.85
N ASN A 195 16.45 -3.50 8.87
CA ASN A 195 16.30 -4.30 10.06
C ASN A 195 17.35 -3.89 11.09
N LYS A 196 16.90 -3.58 12.29
CA LYS A 196 17.82 -3.34 13.42
C LYS A 196 18.60 -4.63 13.70
N LEU A 197 19.92 -4.50 13.89
CA LEU A 197 20.69 -5.53 14.55
C LEU A 197 20.09 -5.72 15.95
N SER A 198 19.65 -6.95 16.23
CA SER A 198 19.06 -7.32 17.51
C SER A 198 19.80 -8.53 18.09
N LEU A 199 19.32 -9.05 19.21
CA LEU A 199 19.95 -10.12 20.01
C LEU A 199 20.30 -11.38 19.19
N PHE A 200 19.56 -11.67 18.12
CA PHE A 200 19.77 -12.87 17.29
C PHE A 200 20.39 -12.54 15.92
N GLY A 201 20.97 -11.35 15.77
CA GLY A 201 21.67 -10.91 14.57
C GLY A 201 20.79 -10.08 13.61
N SER A 202 21.15 -10.10 12.33
CA SER A 202 20.40 -9.43 11.26
C SER A 202 19.27 -10.32 10.75
N GLY A 203 18.07 -9.75 10.62
CA GLY A 203 16.92 -10.48 10.13
C GLY A 203 15.60 -9.79 10.47
N THR A 204 14.52 -10.29 9.88
CA THR A 204 13.16 -9.89 10.24
C THR A 204 12.67 -10.82 11.33
N TYR A 205 12.21 -10.24 12.43
CA TYR A 205 11.77 -10.98 13.61
C TYR A 205 10.28 -11.23 13.56
N PHE A 206 9.89 -12.48 13.81
CA PHE A 206 8.50 -12.91 13.88
C PHE A 206 8.27 -13.66 15.20
N SER A 207 7.02 -13.71 15.63
CA SER A 207 6.61 -14.45 16.82
C SER A 207 5.33 -15.22 16.52
N PHE A 208 5.23 -16.48 16.96
CA PHE A 208 3.96 -17.20 16.99
C PHE A 208 3.02 -16.64 18.07
N GLU A 209 3.56 -15.90 19.03
CA GLU A 209 2.80 -15.23 20.07
C GLU A 209 2.52 -13.77 19.71
N PRO A 210 1.24 -13.37 19.59
CA PRO A 210 0.89 -12.00 19.26
C PRO A 210 1.24 -11.02 20.39
N SER A 211 1.20 -11.47 21.65
CA SER A 211 1.61 -10.68 22.83
C SER A 211 3.04 -10.15 22.70
N VAL A 212 3.98 -10.98 22.24
CA VAL A 212 5.38 -10.58 22.00
C VAL A 212 5.45 -9.52 20.90
N SER A 213 4.82 -9.76 19.76
CA SER A 213 4.85 -8.82 18.63
C SER A 213 4.13 -7.50 18.93
N LEU A 214 3.08 -7.49 19.75
CA LEU A 214 2.35 -6.28 20.14
C LEU A 214 3.23 -5.24 20.84
N HIS A 215 4.29 -5.65 21.56
CA HIS A 215 5.26 -4.72 22.16
C HIS A 215 5.96 -3.84 21.12
N TYR A 216 6.04 -4.31 19.87
CA TYR A 216 6.65 -3.58 18.75
C TYR A 216 5.63 -2.83 17.88
N SER A 217 4.33 -2.96 18.18
CA SER A 217 3.21 -2.28 17.51
C SER A 217 2.53 -1.26 18.44
N PRO A 218 3.20 -0.17 18.83
CA PRO A 218 2.58 0.85 19.66
C PRO A 218 1.48 1.59 18.91
N PHE A 219 0.46 2.05 19.64
CA PHE A 219 -0.53 2.99 19.10
C PHE A 219 0.16 4.24 18.56
N SER A 220 -0.10 4.55 17.29
CA SER A 220 0.35 5.77 16.63
C SER A 220 -0.81 6.73 16.48
N SER A 221 -0.55 8.03 16.62
CA SER A 221 -1.53 9.04 16.24
C SER A 221 -1.74 8.97 14.73
N VAL A 222 -3.00 8.98 14.32
CA VAL A 222 -3.40 9.08 12.91
C VAL A 222 -4.19 10.36 12.72
N TRP A 223 -4.45 10.71 11.46
CA TRP A 223 -5.24 11.88 11.12
C TRP A 223 -6.66 11.82 11.70
N ALA A 224 -7.16 12.99 12.12
CA ALA A 224 -8.40 13.11 12.89
C ALA A 224 -9.66 12.63 12.16
N ASN A 225 -9.62 12.56 10.82
CA ASN A 225 -10.73 12.20 9.96
C ASN A 225 -10.69 10.72 9.50
N SER A 226 -9.74 9.92 10.01
CA SER A 226 -9.71 8.48 9.74
C SER A 226 -10.96 7.79 10.27
N LEU A 227 -11.43 6.78 9.55
CA LEU A 227 -12.51 5.90 10.01
C LEU A 227 -12.10 5.04 11.22
N PHE A 228 -10.80 4.91 11.49
CA PHE A 228 -10.25 4.18 12.64
C PHE A 228 -10.11 5.05 13.91
N GLY A 229 -10.60 6.29 13.89
CA GLY A 229 -10.45 7.23 14.98
C GLY A 229 -9.10 7.93 14.99
N LYS A 230 -8.62 8.36 16.17
CA LYS A 230 -7.43 9.23 16.29
C LYS A 230 -6.13 8.47 16.52
N ARG A 231 -6.21 7.18 16.87
CA ARG A 231 -5.06 6.35 17.20
C ARG A 231 -5.25 4.95 16.66
N LEU A 232 -4.22 4.40 16.06
CA LEU A 232 -4.23 3.06 15.50
C LEU A 232 -2.97 2.30 15.90
N SER A 233 -3.12 1.05 16.31
CA SER A 233 -2.05 0.05 16.37
C SER A 233 -2.36 -1.02 15.31
N CYS A 234 -1.33 -1.59 14.71
CA CYS A 234 -1.49 -2.60 13.68
C CYS A 234 -0.44 -3.71 13.87
N LEU A 235 -0.90 -4.95 13.78
CA LEU A 235 -0.08 -6.15 13.88
C LEU A 235 -0.14 -6.87 12.54
N LEU A 236 1.01 -7.26 11.99
CA LEU A 236 1.04 -8.03 10.75
C LEU A 236 0.97 -9.51 11.07
N LEU A 237 0.13 -10.24 10.32
CA LEU A 237 0.16 -11.69 10.25
C LEU A 237 0.80 -12.08 8.93
N CYS A 238 1.97 -12.72 8.99
CA CYS A 238 2.80 -12.98 7.82
C CYS A 238 2.81 -14.46 7.48
N GLU A 239 2.69 -14.76 6.19
CA GLU A 239 2.92 -16.08 5.62
C GLU A 239 4.42 -16.27 5.37
N ILE A 240 4.98 -17.38 5.87
CA ILE A 240 6.43 -17.64 5.89
C ILE A 240 6.70 -19.03 5.35
N ILE A 241 7.65 -19.11 4.40
CA ILE A 241 8.22 -20.37 3.93
C ILE A 241 9.26 -20.83 4.95
N ASP A 242 8.99 -21.96 5.61
CA ASP A 242 9.83 -22.55 6.66
C ASP A 242 11.04 -23.29 6.05
N ASP A 243 11.93 -22.53 5.40
CA ASP A 243 13.22 -23.02 4.89
C ASP A 243 14.29 -22.92 6.00
N PRO A 244 14.85 -24.04 6.50
CA PRO A 244 15.86 -24.04 7.56
C PRO A 244 17.15 -23.27 7.24
N HIS A 245 17.43 -22.97 5.97
CA HIS A 245 18.59 -22.16 5.58
C HIS A 245 18.39 -20.68 5.89
N TYR A 246 17.15 -20.21 5.92
CA TYR A 246 16.79 -18.79 6.07
C TYR A 246 16.02 -18.51 7.36
N VAL A 247 15.24 -19.47 7.85
CA VAL A 247 14.46 -19.37 9.08
C VAL A 247 15.25 -19.96 10.24
N LYS A 248 15.48 -19.12 11.25
CA LYS A 248 16.11 -19.54 12.52
C LYS A 248 15.07 -19.48 13.61
N CYS A 249 14.75 -20.63 14.19
CA CYS A 249 13.89 -20.69 15.37
C CYS A 249 14.77 -20.57 16.62
N ALA A 250 14.52 -19.55 17.44
CA ALA A 250 15.01 -19.54 18.80
C ALA A 250 14.09 -20.47 19.60
N THR A 251 14.52 -21.70 19.84
CA THR A 251 13.94 -22.53 20.89
C THR A 251 14.56 -22.10 22.21
N GLU A 252 13.73 -21.72 23.18
CA GLU A 252 14.15 -21.69 24.59
C GLU A 252 14.63 -23.07 25.06
#